data_AF-A0A7S1CCE7-F1
#
_entry.id   AF-A0A7S1CCE7-F1
#
_cell.length_a   1.000
_cell.length_b   1.000
_cell.length_c   1.000
_cell.angle_alpha   90.00
_cell.angle_beta   90.00
_cell.angle_gamma   90.00
#
_symmetry.space_group_name_H-M   'P 1'
#
loop_
_entity.id
_entity.type
_entity.pdbx_description
1 polymer ?
#
loop_
_entity_poly.entity_id
_entity_poly.type
_entity_poly.pdbx_seq_one_letter_code
_entity_poly.pdbx_strand_id
1 'polypeptide(L)'
;NGHLGWQAPSVAIHGDDGRLWRSYIPAGPTFAEGDVVGCAVFKASRAVLFTLNGKILGVSNILAHITKYRPAVTLNAGAVVSVNFGQAEYACAAFERLRA
;
A
#
# COMPACT_ATOMS: atom_id res chain seq x y z
N ASN A 1 -13.53 -3.10 -15.18
CA ASN A 1 -13.70 -2.06 -14.13
C ASN A 1 -13.62 -2.72 -12.76
N GLY A 2 -12.47 -2.64 -12.09
CA GLY A 2 -12.30 -3.22 -10.76
C GLY A 2 -10.95 -2.83 -10.20
N HIS A 3 -10.87 -1.68 -9.55
CA HIS A 3 -9.65 -1.28 -8.83
C HIS A 3 -9.47 -2.17 -7.60
N LEU A 4 -8.21 -2.44 -7.25
CA LEU A 4 -7.89 -3.22 -6.05
C LEU A 4 -8.50 -2.56 -4.81
N GLY A 5 -8.87 -3.35 -3.80
CA GLY A 5 -9.49 -2.86 -2.57
C GLY A 5 -11.01 -2.69 -2.65
N TRP A 6 -11.64 -2.64 -3.84
CA TRP A 6 -13.10 -2.64 -3.94
C TRP A 6 -13.72 -3.98 -3.53
N GLN A 7 -13.04 -5.10 -3.77
CA GLN A 7 -13.53 -6.45 -3.47
C GLN A 7 -12.58 -7.26 -2.58
N ALA A 8 -13.15 -8.20 -1.83
CA ALA A 8 -12.41 -9.09 -0.94
C ALA A 8 -11.57 -10.08 -1.78
N PRO A 9 -10.41 -10.54 -1.27
CA PRO A 9 -9.77 -10.18 -0.01
C PRO A 9 -8.62 -9.16 -0.17
N SER A 10 -8.74 -8.21 -1.10
CA SER A 10 -7.67 -7.22 -1.38
C SER A 10 -7.76 -5.98 -0.48
N VAL A 11 -6.64 -5.31 -0.23
CA VAL A 11 -6.58 -3.98 0.42
C VAL A 11 -5.67 -3.12 -0.45
N ALA A 12 -6.06 -1.87 -0.70
CA ALA A 12 -5.31 -0.98 -1.57
C ALA A 12 -5.52 0.48 -1.18
N ILE A 13 -4.55 1.32 -1.55
CA ILE A 13 -4.68 2.77 -1.52
C ILE A 13 -4.81 3.29 -2.95
N HIS A 14 -5.72 4.24 -3.17
CA HIS A 14 -5.99 4.84 -4.47
C HIS A 14 -5.38 6.24 -4.53
N GLY A 15 -4.78 6.60 -5.66
CA GLY A 15 -4.06 7.87 -5.82
C GLY A 15 -4.97 9.07 -6.10
N ASP A 16 -6.10 8.83 -6.75
CA ASP A 16 -7.08 9.84 -7.16
C ASP A 16 -7.90 10.39 -5.98
N ASP A 17 -8.17 9.57 -4.97
CA ASP A 17 -8.95 9.97 -3.78
C ASP A 17 -8.17 9.84 -2.45
N GLY A 18 -6.93 9.34 -2.48
CA GLY A 18 -6.11 9.10 -1.29
C GLY A 18 -6.69 8.06 -0.34
N ARG A 19 -7.73 7.33 -0.76
CA ARG A 19 -8.52 6.47 0.14
C ARG A 19 -7.88 5.11 0.28
N LEU A 20 -7.79 4.67 1.53
CA LEU A 20 -7.41 3.30 1.85
C LEU A 20 -8.66 2.42 1.86
N TRP A 21 -8.87 1.71 0.76
CA TRP A 21 -10.00 0.82 0.57
C TRP A 21 -9.87 -0.44 1.41
N ARG A 22 -11.00 -0.87 1.99
CA ARG A 22 -11.05 -1.92 3.02
C ARG A 22 -10.16 -1.57 4.22
N SER A 23 -10.28 -0.32 4.64
CA SER A 23 -9.81 0.18 5.93
C SER A 23 -10.87 1.02 6.62
N TYR A 24 -10.78 1.13 7.95
CA TYR A 24 -11.51 2.15 8.71
C TYR A 24 -10.72 3.46 8.78
N ILE A 25 -9.68 3.62 7.96
CA ILE A 25 -8.80 4.78 7.98
C ILE A 25 -9.42 5.86 7.08
N PRO A 26 -9.49 7.11 7.54
CA PRO A 26 -9.87 8.23 6.71
C PRO A 26 -9.04 8.32 5.43
N ALA A 27 -9.57 8.99 4.41
CA ALA A 27 -8.80 9.31 3.21
C ALA A 27 -7.53 10.07 3.60
N GLY A 28 -6.39 9.58 3.12
CA GLY A 28 -5.11 10.28 3.19
C GLY A 28 -4.99 11.31 2.08
N PRO A 29 -3.80 11.93 1.90
CA PRO A 29 -3.55 12.76 0.73
C PRO A 29 -3.61 11.93 -0.55
N THR A 30 -4.06 12.57 -1.64
CA THR A 30 -3.88 12.05 -3.01
C THR A 30 -2.39 11.99 -3.35
N PHE A 31 -2.05 11.20 -4.37
CA PHE A 31 -0.68 11.10 -4.86
C PHE A 31 -0.64 10.98 -6.38
N ALA A 32 0.46 11.44 -6.96
CA ALA A 32 0.61 11.64 -8.39
C ALA A 32 2.01 11.20 -8.89
N GLU A 33 2.32 11.55 -10.14
CA GLU A 33 3.64 11.29 -10.72
C GLU A 33 4.77 11.88 -9.86
N GLY A 34 5.80 11.08 -9.62
CA GLY A 34 6.94 11.44 -8.77
C GLY A 34 6.79 11.02 -7.30
N ASP A 35 5.57 10.74 -6.83
CA ASP A 35 5.36 10.25 -5.48
C ASP A 35 5.79 8.78 -5.31
N VAL A 36 6.27 8.44 -4.11
CA VAL A 36 6.66 7.08 -3.74
C VAL A 36 5.68 6.51 -2.72
N VAL A 37 4.91 5.52 -3.14
CA VAL A 37 3.99 4.77 -2.27
C VAL A 37 4.67 3.49 -1.77
N GLY A 38 4.72 3.32 -0.46
CA GLY A 38 5.21 2.10 0.18
C GLY A 38 4.09 1.29 0.81
N CYS A 39 4.24 -0.03 0.85
CA CYS A 39 3.31 -0.95 1.51
C CYS A 39 4.08 -2.01 2.30
N ALA A 40 3.68 -2.25 3.54
CA ALA A 40 4.24 -3.29 4.40
C ALA A 40 3.14 -4.19 4.97
N VAL A 41 3.45 -5.48 5.09
CA VAL A 41 2.56 -6.49 5.68
C VAL A 41 3.21 -7.04 6.94
N PHE A 42 2.54 -6.86 8.08
CA PHE A 42 2.95 -7.41 9.36
C PHE A 42 2.22 -8.72 9.60
N LYS A 43 2.91 -9.86 9.37
CA LYS A 43 2.30 -11.20 9.47
C LYS A 43 1.77 -11.53 10.87
N ALA A 44 2.48 -11.09 11.92
CA ALA A 44 2.11 -11.36 13.31
C ALA A 44 0.81 -10.66 13.72
N SER A 45 0.69 -9.36 13.41
CA SER A 45 -0.51 -8.56 13.71
C SER A 45 -1.58 -8.63 12.62
N ARG A 46 -1.30 -9.31 11.49
CA ARG A 46 -2.16 -9.40 10.29
C ARG A 46 -2.59 -8.01 9.79
N ALA A 47 -1.65 -7.08 9.87
CA ALA A 47 -1.86 -5.68 9.55
C ALA A 47 -1.15 -5.31 8.24
N VAL A 48 -1.73 -4.37 7.49
CA VAL A 48 -1.11 -3.75 6.33
C VAL A 48 -0.92 -2.26 6.61
N LEU A 49 0.26 -1.73 6.35
CA LEU A 49 0.60 -0.33 6.53
C LEU A 49 0.95 0.28 5.17
N PHE A 50 0.46 1.48 4.91
CA PHE A 50 0.83 2.26 3.72
C PHE A 50 1.62 3.52 4.08
N THR A 51 2.51 3.93 3.18
CA THR A 51 3.29 5.17 3.29
C THR A 51 3.22 5.96 2.00
N LEU A 52 3.37 7.28 2.10
CA LEU A 52 3.56 8.18 0.97
C LEU A 52 4.79 9.04 1.25
N ASN A 53 5.76 9.02 0.34
CA ASN A 53 7.03 9.74 0.45
C ASN A 53 7.72 9.51 1.80
N GLY A 54 7.72 8.25 2.25
CA GLY A 54 8.30 7.81 3.52
C GLY A 54 7.45 8.07 4.77
N LYS A 55 6.34 8.84 4.67
CA LYS A 55 5.45 9.13 5.80
C LYS A 55 4.34 8.09 5.92
N ILE A 56 4.06 7.62 7.14
CA ILE A 56 3.01 6.63 7.42
C ILE A 56 1.63 7.26 7.22
N LEU A 57 0.78 6.63 6.41
CA LEU A 57 -0.58 7.06 6.15
C LEU A 57 -1.61 6.36 7.06
N GLY A 58 -1.30 5.14 7.52
CA GLY A 58 -2.15 4.41 8.45
C GLY A 58 -1.95 2.89 8.38
N VAL A 59 -2.58 2.19 9.33
CA VAL A 59 -2.55 0.73 9.48
C VAL A 59 -3.96 0.13 9.36
N SER A 60 -4.16 -0.79 8.42
CA SER A 60 -5.39 -1.57 8.25
C SER A 60 -5.23 -2.98 8.83
N ASN A 61 -6.10 -3.35 9.76
CA ASN A 61 -6.12 -4.68 10.41
C ASN A 61 -7.16 -5.63 9.79
N ILE A 62 -7.59 -5.38 8.55
CA ILE A 62 -8.77 -6.03 7.96
C ILE A 62 -8.49 -7.40 7.34
N LEU A 63 -7.23 -7.84 7.37
CA LEU A 63 -6.82 -9.12 6.79
C LEU A 63 -6.56 -10.19 7.86
N ALA A 64 -7.26 -10.09 9.01
CA ALA A 64 -7.13 -11.00 10.14
C ALA A 64 -7.32 -12.49 9.79
N HIS A 65 -7.94 -12.86 8.66
CA HIS A 65 -8.09 -14.27 8.26
C HIS A 65 -7.20 -14.67 7.07
N ILE A 66 -6.41 -13.75 6.52
CA ILE A 66 -5.55 -14.00 5.37
C ILE A 66 -4.13 -14.36 5.83
N THR A 67 -3.63 -15.50 5.35
CA THR A 67 -2.31 -16.04 5.72
C THR A 67 -1.26 -15.89 4.61
N LYS A 68 -1.69 -15.61 3.37
CA LYS A 68 -0.82 -15.43 2.21
C LYS A 68 -1.17 -14.13 1.50
N TYR A 69 -0.16 -13.32 1.25
CA TYR A 69 -0.29 -12.00 0.62
C TYR A 69 0.49 -11.99 -0.69
N ARG A 70 0.00 -11.24 -1.67
CA ARG A 70 0.72 -10.94 -2.91
C ARG A 70 0.70 -9.44 -3.12
N PRO A 71 1.84 -8.81 -3.47
CA PRO A 71 1.82 -7.43 -3.92
C PRO A 71 1.02 -7.34 -5.22
N ALA A 72 0.24 -6.27 -5.38
CA ALA A 72 -0.56 -6.03 -6.57
C ALA A 72 -0.69 -4.52 -6.79
N VAL A 73 -0.76 -4.12 -8.06
CA VAL A 73 -0.97 -2.73 -8.49
C VAL A 73 -2.01 -2.73 -9.60
N THR A 74 -2.91 -1.76 -9.58
CA THR A 74 -3.82 -1.45 -10.70
C THR A 74 -3.54 -0.06 -11.21
N LEU A 75 -3.52 0.11 -12.53
CA LEU A 75 -3.19 1.36 -13.20
C LEU A 75 -4.29 1.73 -14.17
N ASN A 76 -4.47 3.04 -14.37
CA ASN A 76 -5.22 3.54 -15.51
C ASN A 76 -4.38 3.41 -16.80
N ALA A 77 -5.06 3.38 -17.95
CA ALA A 77 -4.37 3.31 -19.24
C ALA A 77 -3.40 4.50 -19.40
N GLY A 78 -2.17 4.22 -19.84
CA GLY A 78 -1.11 5.21 -20.00
C GLY A 78 -0.29 5.51 -18.74
N ALA A 79 -0.72 5.07 -17.56
CA ALA A 79 0.08 5.21 -16.35
C ALA A 79 1.24 4.19 -16.32
N VAL A 80 2.39 4.64 -15.81
CA VAL A 80 3.60 3.83 -15.66
C VAL A 80 4.07 3.93 -14.22
N VAL A 81 4.51 2.80 -13.66
CA VAL A 81 5.12 2.75 -12.32
C VAL A 81 6.39 1.94 -12.37
N SER A 82 7.36 2.34 -11.55
CA SER A 82 8.52 1.50 -11.20
C SER A 82 8.27 0.86 -9.85
N VAL A 83 8.66 -0.40 -9.69
CA VAL A 83 8.43 -1.16 -8.46
C VAL A 83 9.76 -1.60 -7.85
N ASN A 84 9.95 -1.28 -6.56
CA ASN A 84 11.09 -1.69 -5.77
C ASN A 84 10.67 -2.76 -4.74
N PHE A 85 11.07 -4.00 -4.97
CA PHE A 85 10.93 -5.13 -4.05
C PHE A 85 12.18 -5.39 -3.20
N GLY A 86 13.07 -4.40 -3.10
CA GLY A 86 14.34 -4.48 -2.38
C GLY A 86 15.58 -4.42 -3.29
N GLN A 87 15.44 -3.96 -4.53
CA GLN A 87 16.56 -3.68 -5.42
C GLN A 87 17.29 -2.36 -5.06
N ALA A 88 16.60 -1.45 -4.38
CA ALA A 88 17.14 -0.19 -3.85
C ALA A 88 16.59 0.07 -2.43
N GLU A 89 17.08 1.12 -1.77
CA GLU A 89 16.49 1.57 -0.49
C GLU A 89 15.03 2.01 -0.66
N TYR A 90 14.21 1.69 0.33
CA TYR A 90 12.84 2.13 0.50
C TYR A 90 12.82 3.57 0.99
N ALA A 91 11.92 4.38 0.44
CA ALA A 91 11.72 5.76 0.88
C ALA A 91 11.32 5.90 2.36
N CYS A 92 10.72 4.86 2.96
CA CYS A 92 10.40 4.84 4.37
C CYS A 92 11.53 4.19 5.19
N ALA A 93 12.23 4.98 6.00
CA ALA A 93 13.30 4.48 6.87
C ALA A 93 12.83 3.39 7.85
N ALA A 94 11.55 3.40 8.26
CA ALA A 94 11.00 2.34 9.10
C ALA A 94 10.92 0.99 8.36
N PHE A 95 10.72 1.01 7.04
CA PHE A 95 10.71 -0.21 6.23
C PHE A 95 12.12 -0.75 5.99
N GLU A 96 13.12 0.12 5.86
CA GLU A 96 14.52 -0.32 5.80
C GLU A 96 14.94 -1.10 7.03
N ARG A 97 14.51 -0.67 8.23
CA ARG A 97 14.80 -1.40 9.48
C ARG A 97 14.13 -2.78 9.56
N LEU A 98 13.14 -3.05 8.71
CA LEU A 98 12.41 -4.32 8.64
C LEU A 98 12.91 -5.21 7.49
N ARG A 99 13.87 -4.72 6.71
CA ARG A 99 14.48 -5.46 5.61
C ARG A 99 15.32 -6.60 6.21
N ALA A 100 14.97 -7.83 5.85
CA ALA A 100 15.72 -9.03 6.23
C ALA A 100 16.87 -9.27 5.25
#